data_AF-A0A8T4W934-F1
#
_entry.id   AF-A0A8T4W934-F1
#
_cell.length_a   1.000
_cell.length_b   1.000
_cell.length_c   1.000
_cell.angle_alpha   90.00
_cell.angle_beta   90.00
_cell.angle_gamma   90.00
#
_symmetry.space_group_name_H-M   'P 1'
#
loop_
_entity.id
_entity.type
_entity.pdbx_description
1 polymer ?
#
loop_
_entity_poly.entity_id
_entity_poly.type
_entity_poly.pdbx_seq_one_letter_code
_entity_poly.pdbx_strand_id
1 'polypeptide(L)'
;MLKRKGVDVSLNSKDDDFDIIHAHTFGPLALSQKRKSTSIISAHSTPSINKGNIVSGGRSFWKPIYQKIYNTFDYVFAVSQNSVQELREIGITKPIFVLENGVNNSFFYYDEKKGKQFRNKYGFSKQDYVVLNVAQITPRKGVYDFIRLAEKNPSIKFLWIGGFPYFIGSSDYLKIKNMIKKVPEN
;
A
#
# COMPACT_ATOMS: atom_id res chain seq x y z
N MET A 1 -3.81 20.84 3.92
CA MET A 1 -2.70 21.54 3.24
C MET A 1 -3.23 22.50 2.18
N LEU A 2 -4.08 22.06 1.24
CA LEU A 2 -4.65 22.92 0.19
C LEU A 2 -5.59 24.02 0.71
N LYS A 3 -6.51 23.70 1.64
CA LYS A 3 -7.35 24.72 2.31
C LYS A 3 -6.53 25.82 3.00
N ARG A 4 -5.37 25.48 3.57
CA ARG A 4 -4.45 26.45 4.21
C ARG A 4 -3.78 27.39 3.20
N LYS A 5 -3.80 27.03 1.92
CA LYS A 5 -3.32 27.85 0.80
C LYS A 5 -4.46 28.58 0.07
N GLY A 6 -5.66 28.64 0.67
CA GLY A 6 -6.82 29.33 0.08
C GLY A 6 -7.50 28.58 -1.07
N VAL A 7 -7.19 27.29 -1.27
CA VAL A 7 -7.85 26.46 -2.28
C VAL A 7 -9.13 25.89 -1.68
N ASP A 8 -10.27 26.08 -2.35
CA ASP A 8 -11.51 25.40 -1.98
C ASP A 8 -11.41 23.91 -2.28
N VAL A 9 -11.81 23.07 -1.33
CA VAL A 9 -11.66 21.62 -1.42
C VAL A 9 -12.91 20.95 -0.88
N SER A 10 -13.54 20.20 -1.78
CA SER A 10 -14.65 19.30 -1.50
C SER A 10 -14.19 17.85 -1.67
N LEU A 11 -14.68 16.95 -0.81
CA LEU A 11 -14.37 15.52 -0.85
C LEU A 11 -15.61 14.76 -1.28
N ASN A 12 -15.50 13.95 -2.33
CA ASN A 12 -16.60 13.13 -2.87
C ASN A 12 -17.88 13.94 -3.17
N SER A 13 -17.73 15.22 -3.56
CA SER A 13 -18.89 16.02 -3.96
C SER A 13 -19.51 15.47 -5.24
N LYS A 14 -20.81 15.68 -5.38
CA LYS A 14 -21.58 15.41 -6.61
C LYS A 14 -21.74 16.65 -7.48
N ASP A 15 -21.23 17.79 -7.03
CA ASP A 15 -21.24 19.03 -7.81
C ASP A 15 -20.39 18.85 -9.08
N ASP A 16 -20.68 19.68 -10.08
CA ASP A 16 -20.02 19.62 -11.38
C ASP A 16 -19.16 20.86 -11.67
N ASP A 17 -19.13 21.83 -10.75
CA ASP A 17 -18.41 23.09 -10.89
C ASP A 17 -17.07 23.04 -10.15
N PHE A 18 -16.06 22.49 -10.81
CA PHE A 18 -14.69 22.40 -10.28
C PHE A 18 -13.68 22.75 -11.36
N ASP A 19 -12.60 23.43 -11.01
CA ASP A 19 -11.46 23.64 -11.92
C ASP A 19 -10.61 22.37 -12.10
N ILE A 20 -10.50 21.57 -11.02
CA ILE A 20 -9.65 20.39 -10.93
C ILE A 20 -10.40 19.25 -10.23
N ILE A 21 -10.32 18.05 -10.81
CA ILE A 21 -10.81 16.80 -10.22
C ILE A 21 -9.62 15.89 -9.97
N HIS A 22 -9.51 15.37 -8.75
CA HIS A 22 -8.45 14.46 -8.35
C HIS A 22 -9.00 13.12 -7.88
N ALA A 23 -8.92 12.10 -8.74
CA ALA A 23 -9.34 10.74 -8.45
C ALA A 23 -8.25 9.95 -7.69
N HIS A 24 -8.64 9.28 -6.61
CA HIS A 24 -7.77 8.39 -5.82
C HIS A 24 -8.09 6.90 -5.97
N THR A 25 -9.22 6.58 -6.60
CA THR A 25 -9.67 5.19 -6.82
C THR A 25 -9.35 4.78 -8.25
N PHE A 26 -8.89 3.55 -8.44
CA PHE A 26 -8.71 2.95 -9.78
C PHE A 26 -9.98 2.21 -10.23
N GLY A 27 -10.16 2.05 -11.55
CA GLY A 27 -11.27 1.28 -12.14
C GLY A 27 -12.41 2.15 -12.69
N PRO A 28 -13.59 1.56 -12.95
CA PRO A 28 -14.73 2.27 -13.52
C PRO A 28 -15.17 3.49 -12.70
N LEU A 29 -15.02 3.42 -11.37
CA LEU A 29 -15.33 4.53 -10.47
C LEU A 29 -14.44 5.76 -10.71
N ALA A 30 -13.21 5.58 -11.20
CA ALA A 30 -12.34 6.70 -11.57
C ALA A 30 -12.92 7.44 -12.78
N LEU A 31 -13.41 6.68 -13.76
CA LEU A 31 -13.97 7.22 -14.99
C LEU A 31 -15.29 7.95 -14.75
N SER A 32 -16.14 7.45 -13.83
CA SER A 32 -17.41 8.12 -13.48
C SER A 32 -17.22 9.46 -12.75
N GLN A 33 -16.03 9.70 -12.19
CA GLN A 33 -15.68 10.96 -11.53
C GLN A 33 -15.19 12.03 -12.51
N LYS A 34 -14.87 11.67 -13.76
CA LYS A 34 -14.42 12.65 -14.75
C LYS A 34 -15.53 13.66 -15.07
N ARG A 35 -15.13 14.91 -15.27
CA ARG A 35 -15.95 16.02 -15.79
C ARG A 35 -15.17 16.77 -16.87
N LYS A 36 -15.68 17.92 -17.32
CA LYS A 36 -15.01 18.80 -18.29
C LYS A 36 -13.77 19.52 -17.71
N SER A 37 -13.58 19.46 -16.39
CA SER A 37 -12.47 20.03 -15.63
C SER A 37 -11.13 19.32 -15.89
N THR A 38 -10.03 19.96 -15.48
CA THR A 38 -8.71 19.31 -15.47
C THR A 38 -8.73 18.09 -14.55
N SER A 39 -8.31 16.93 -15.05
CA SER A 39 -8.45 15.66 -14.36
C SER A 39 -7.10 15.04 -14.00
N ILE A 40 -6.93 14.71 -12.72
CA ILE A 40 -5.74 14.10 -12.14
C ILE A 40 -6.13 12.76 -11.53
N ILE A 41 -5.29 11.74 -11.69
CA ILE A 41 -5.45 10.46 -11.01
C ILE A 41 -4.19 10.05 -10.25
N SER A 42 -4.34 9.68 -8.98
CA SER A 42 -3.24 9.08 -8.21
C SER A 42 -3.17 7.58 -8.45
N ALA A 43 -2.04 7.13 -8.97
CA ALA A 43 -1.75 5.72 -9.23
C ALA A 43 -1.30 5.01 -7.94
N HIS A 44 -2.28 4.64 -7.11
CA HIS A 44 -2.05 3.76 -5.95
C HIS A 44 -1.99 2.27 -6.31
N SER A 45 -2.43 1.92 -7.52
CA SER A 45 -2.38 0.57 -8.06
C SER A 45 -1.63 0.53 -9.38
N THR A 46 -0.86 -0.53 -9.57
CA THR A 46 -0.17 -0.86 -10.80
C THR A 46 -0.34 -2.35 -11.08
N PRO A 47 -0.18 -2.83 -12.33
CA PRO A 47 -0.37 -4.24 -12.64
C PRO A 47 0.54 -5.19 -11.83
N SER A 48 1.70 -4.73 -11.35
CA SER A 48 2.56 -5.50 -10.45
C SER A 48 1.91 -5.78 -9.10
N ILE A 49 1.10 -4.85 -8.57
CA ILE A 49 0.33 -5.05 -7.32
C ILE A 49 -0.73 -6.14 -7.49
N ASN A 50 -1.23 -6.37 -8.72
CA ASN A 50 -2.19 -7.42 -8.99
C ASN A 50 -1.57 -8.83 -9.07
N LYS A 51 -0.24 -8.94 -9.25
CA LYS A 51 0.45 -10.24 -9.25
C LYS A 51 0.33 -10.88 -7.85
N GLY A 52 -0.45 -11.97 -7.77
CA GLY A 52 -0.67 -12.73 -6.54
C GLY A 52 -1.80 -12.21 -5.63
N ASN A 53 -2.44 -11.08 -5.96
CA ASN A 53 -3.59 -10.53 -5.19
C ASN A 53 -4.94 -10.79 -5.86
N ILE A 54 -5.00 -10.94 -7.19
CA ILE A 54 -6.24 -11.22 -7.93
C ILE A 54 -6.08 -12.57 -8.64
N VAL A 55 -7.04 -13.47 -8.42
CA VAL A 55 -7.05 -14.85 -8.94
C VAL A 55 -7.18 -14.90 -10.47
N SER A 56 -7.67 -13.83 -11.10
CA SER A 56 -7.95 -13.77 -12.53
C SER A 56 -7.09 -12.76 -13.30
N GLY A 57 -6.40 -13.24 -14.33
CA GLY A 57 -5.70 -12.45 -15.34
C GLY A 57 -4.31 -11.98 -14.90
N GLY A 58 -3.27 -12.47 -15.57
CA GLY A 58 -1.90 -11.98 -15.36
C GLY A 58 -1.69 -10.54 -15.86
N ARG A 59 -0.45 -10.05 -15.80
CA ARG A 59 -0.05 -8.69 -16.24
C ARG A 59 -0.62 -8.32 -17.62
N SER A 60 -0.65 -9.27 -18.55
CA SER A 60 -1.14 -9.06 -19.93
C SER A 60 -2.64 -8.75 -20.03
N PHE A 61 -3.46 -9.29 -19.12
CA PHE A 61 -4.90 -9.01 -19.09
C PHE A 61 -5.19 -7.62 -18.51
N TRP A 62 -4.48 -7.25 -17.44
CA TRP A 62 -4.70 -5.98 -16.77
C TRP A 62 -4.07 -4.79 -17.50
N LYS A 63 -2.93 -4.99 -18.18
CA LYS A 63 -2.23 -3.92 -18.91
C LYS A 63 -3.15 -3.02 -19.76
N PRO A 64 -3.99 -3.54 -20.68
CA PRO A 64 -4.86 -2.69 -21.50
C PRO A 64 -5.90 -1.91 -20.69
N ILE A 65 -6.41 -2.48 -19.58
CA ILE A 65 -7.36 -1.80 -18.69
C ILE A 65 -6.69 -0.60 -18.01
N TYR A 66 -5.49 -0.81 -17.47
CA TYR A 66 -4.70 0.24 -16.83
C TYR A 66 -4.33 1.34 -17.83
N GLN A 67 -3.90 0.98 -19.04
CA GLN A 67 -3.64 1.92 -20.13
C GLN A 67 -4.86 2.77 -20.45
N LYS A 68 -6.00 2.13 -20.67
CA LYS A 68 -7.25 2.81 -21.00
C LYS A 68 -7.64 3.80 -19.92
N ILE A 69 -7.59 3.41 -18.64
CA ILE A 69 -8.01 4.28 -17.55
C ILE A 69 -7.03 5.44 -17.39
N TYR A 70 -5.74 5.19 -17.16
CA TYR A 70 -4.79 6.26 -16.86
C TYR A 70 -4.59 7.23 -18.03
N ASN A 71 -4.60 6.75 -19.28
CA ASN A 71 -4.49 7.64 -20.44
C ASN A 71 -5.74 8.48 -20.72
N THR A 72 -6.84 8.29 -19.99
CA THR A 72 -7.99 9.20 -20.08
C THR A 72 -7.82 10.46 -19.25
N PHE A 73 -6.98 10.48 -18.22
CA PHE A 73 -6.75 11.65 -17.37
C PHE A 73 -5.74 12.62 -18.00
N ASP A 74 -5.73 13.87 -17.54
CA ASP A 74 -4.78 14.89 -18.03
C ASP A 74 -3.42 14.70 -17.38
N TYR A 75 -3.41 14.35 -16.09
CA TYR A 75 -2.19 14.13 -15.31
C TYR A 75 -2.29 12.87 -14.45
N VAL A 76 -1.15 12.24 -14.19
CA VAL A 76 -1.04 11.08 -13.29
C VAL A 76 -0.06 11.41 -12.16
N PHE A 77 -0.45 11.16 -10.92
CA PHE A 77 0.46 11.19 -9.78
C PHE A 77 0.90 9.77 -9.41
N ALA A 78 2.20 9.52 -9.51
CA ALA A 78 2.82 8.29 -9.06
C ALA A 78 3.33 8.45 -7.62
N VAL A 79 3.20 7.41 -6.80
CA VAL A 79 3.61 7.44 -5.39
C VAL A 79 5.12 7.26 -5.17
N SER A 80 5.87 6.95 -6.22
CA SER A 80 7.32 6.74 -6.20
C SER A 80 7.90 6.76 -7.62
N GLN A 81 9.22 6.90 -7.75
CA GLN A 81 9.92 6.77 -9.04
C GLN A 81 9.74 5.37 -9.66
N ASN A 82 9.75 4.31 -8.84
CA ASN A 82 9.49 2.95 -9.32
C ASN A 82 8.10 2.82 -9.94
N SER A 83 7.09 3.48 -9.36
CA SER A 83 5.75 3.52 -9.93
C SER A 83 5.72 4.26 -11.27
N VAL A 84 6.51 5.32 -11.45
CA VAL A 84 6.65 6.00 -12.75
C VAL A 84 7.18 5.03 -13.81
N GLN A 85 8.28 4.33 -13.51
CA GLN A 85 8.85 3.36 -14.43
C GLN A 85 7.82 2.30 -14.84
N GLU A 86 7.11 1.73 -13.87
CA GLU A 86 6.10 0.71 -14.16
C GLU A 86 4.96 1.26 -15.04
N LEU A 87 4.48 2.48 -14.75
CA LEU A 87 3.44 3.13 -15.56
C LEU A 87 3.93 3.38 -17.01
N ARG A 88 5.19 3.76 -17.19
CA ARG A 88 5.79 3.91 -18.53
C ARG A 88 5.92 2.58 -19.26
N GLU A 89 6.39 1.52 -18.60
CA GLU A 89 6.50 0.16 -19.17
C GLU A 89 5.15 -0.39 -19.64
N ILE A 90 4.07 -0.05 -18.95
CA ILE A 90 2.73 -0.48 -19.34
C ILE A 90 2.12 0.44 -20.40
N GLY A 91 2.79 1.53 -20.81
CA GLY A 91 2.38 2.40 -21.92
C GLY A 91 1.49 3.57 -21.51
N ILE A 92 1.67 4.13 -20.31
CA ILE A 92 1.05 5.41 -19.94
C ILE A 92 1.83 6.55 -20.58
N THR A 93 1.15 7.36 -21.39
CA THR A 93 1.75 8.46 -22.18
C THR A 93 1.51 9.83 -21.57
N LYS A 94 0.56 9.95 -20.64
CA LYS A 94 0.27 11.21 -19.95
C LYS A 94 1.45 11.74 -19.13
N PRO A 95 1.52 13.04 -18.84
CA PRO A 95 2.49 13.57 -17.89
C PRO A 95 2.31 12.91 -16.52
N ILE A 96 3.42 12.44 -15.94
CA ILE A 96 3.45 11.76 -14.65
C ILE A 96 4.32 12.57 -13.70
N PHE A 97 3.79 12.90 -12.53
CA PHE A 97 4.53 13.54 -11.44
C PHE A 97 4.65 12.59 -10.27
N VAL A 98 5.79 12.64 -9.56
CA VAL A 98 5.95 11.90 -8.31
C VAL A 98 5.42 12.73 -7.16
N LEU A 99 4.46 12.16 -6.44
CA LEU A 99 3.96 12.68 -5.17
C LEU A 99 4.01 11.55 -4.15
N GLU A 100 5.08 11.55 -3.35
CA GLU A 100 5.28 10.54 -2.31
C GLU A 100 4.26 10.73 -1.18
N ASN A 101 3.94 9.63 -0.49
CA ASN A 101 3.07 9.70 0.67
C ASN A 101 3.80 10.40 1.82
N GLY A 102 3.12 11.35 2.45
CA GLY A 102 3.61 11.98 3.68
C GLY A 102 3.36 11.12 4.91
N VAL A 103 4.14 11.36 5.96
CA VAL A 103 3.93 10.81 7.30
C VAL A 103 3.67 11.96 8.28
N ASN A 104 2.74 11.78 9.21
CA ASN A 104 2.47 12.79 10.23
C ASN A 104 3.47 12.66 11.39
N ASN A 105 4.50 13.51 11.40
CA ASN A 105 5.53 13.50 12.44
C ASN A 105 5.01 13.92 13.83
N SER A 106 3.86 14.60 13.93
CA SER A 106 3.24 14.88 15.24
C SER A 106 2.61 13.63 15.86
N PHE A 107 2.34 12.61 15.04
CA PHE A 107 1.80 11.32 15.47
C PHE A 107 2.90 10.25 15.53
N PHE A 108 3.76 10.19 14.50
CA PHE A 108 4.89 9.28 14.41
C PHE A 108 6.17 9.98 14.87
N TYR A 109 6.45 9.87 16.16
CA TYR A 109 7.67 10.37 16.79
C TYR A 109 8.17 9.37 17.84
N TYR A 110 9.44 9.49 18.21
CA TYR A 110 10.02 8.66 19.26
C TYR A 110 9.40 9.01 20.63
N ASP A 111 8.92 7.99 21.33
CA ASP A 111 8.32 8.13 22.66
C ASP A 111 8.80 6.98 23.55
N GLU A 112 9.69 7.28 24.49
CA GLU A 112 10.29 6.29 25.37
C GLU A 112 9.24 5.58 26.24
N LYS A 113 8.19 6.30 26.68
CA LYS A 113 7.13 5.73 27.52
C LYS A 113 6.31 4.72 26.73
N LYS A 114 5.92 5.05 25.49
CA LYS A 114 5.24 4.09 24.59
C LYS A 114 6.13 2.89 24.28
N GLY A 115 7.44 3.10 24.09
CA GLY A 115 8.41 2.02 23.90
C GLY A 115 8.48 1.05 25.09
N LYS A 116 8.53 1.57 26.32
CA LYS A 116 8.48 0.75 27.55
C LYS A 116 7.16 -0.01 27.68
N GLN A 117 6.03 0.65 27.41
CA GLN A 117 4.71 0.01 27.42
C GLN A 117 4.59 -1.12 26.40
N PHE A 118 5.12 -0.92 25.19
CA PHE A 118 5.17 -1.94 24.16
C PHE A 118 5.99 -3.16 24.60
N ARG A 119 7.20 -2.96 25.12
CA ARG A 119 8.05 -4.05 25.63
C ARG A 119 7.37 -4.82 26.75
N ASN A 120 6.79 -4.11 27.73
CA ASN A 120 6.04 -4.75 28.82
C ASN A 120 4.84 -5.57 28.30
N LYS A 121 4.08 -5.04 27.34
CA LYS A 121 2.91 -5.72 26.75
C LYS A 121 3.28 -7.07 26.11
N TYR A 122 4.43 -7.14 25.47
CA TYR A 122 4.90 -8.35 24.77
C TYR A 122 5.96 -9.14 25.55
N GLY A 123 6.20 -8.79 26.82
CA GLY A 123 7.14 -9.51 27.69
C GLY A 123 8.62 -9.36 27.33
N PHE A 124 9.00 -8.32 26.59
CA PHE A 124 10.39 -8.10 26.19
C PHE A 124 11.19 -7.37 27.27
N SER A 125 12.40 -7.85 27.54
CA SER A 125 13.37 -7.18 28.39
C SER A 125 13.96 -5.94 27.71
N LYS A 126 14.76 -5.14 28.43
CA LYS A 126 15.52 -4.03 27.81
C LYS A 126 16.67 -4.54 26.94
N GLN A 127 17.18 -5.72 27.25
CA GLN A 127 18.32 -6.35 26.60
C GLN A 127 17.91 -7.11 25.33
N ASP A 128 16.62 -7.45 25.19
CA ASP A 128 16.11 -8.16 24.02
C ASP A 128 16.26 -7.32 22.76
N TYR A 129 16.95 -7.89 21.77
CA TYR A 129 16.92 -7.43 20.40
C TYR A 129 15.64 -7.93 19.74
N VAL A 130 14.76 -6.99 19.35
CA VAL A 130 13.43 -7.28 18.81
C VAL A 130 13.37 -6.86 17.35
N VAL A 131 13.13 -7.81 16.46
CA VAL A 131 12.80 -7.58 15.05
C VAL A 131 11.29 -7.46 14.93
N LEU A 132 10.80 -6.25 14.67
CA LEU A 132 9.39 -5.94 14.52
C LEU A 132 9.02 -5.77 13.04
N ASN A 133 7.97 -6.45 12.59
CA ASN A 133 7.32 -6.19 11.30
C ASN A 133 5.86 -5.78 11.53
N VAL A 134 5.43 -4.66 10.95
CA VAL A 134 4.06 -4.17 11.02
C VAL A 134 3.45 -4.18 9.62
N ALA A 135 2.78 -5.27 9.28
CA ALA A 135 2.22 -5.47 7.94
C ALA A 135 1.10 -6.52 7.93
N GLN A 136 0.30 -6.51 6.87
CA GLN A 136 -0.59 -7.64 6.59
C GLN A 136 0.22 -8.90 6.28
N ILE A 137 -0.25 -10.03 6.79
CA ILE A 137 0.37 -11.35 6.62
C ILE A 137 0.17 -11.81 5.18
N THR A 138 1.18 -11.58 4.33
CA THR A 138 1.15 -11.96 2.91
C THR A 138 2.55 -12.32 2.40
N PRO A 139 2.68 -13.16 1.35
CA PRO A 139 3.97 -13.46 0.72
C PRO A 139 4.74 -12.22 0.30
N ARG A 140 4.04 -11.25 -0.31
CA ARG A 140 4.60 -9.98 -0.79
C ARG A 140 5.21 -9.13 0.33
N LYS A 141 4.78 -9.31 1.58
CA LYS A 141 5.33 -8.62 2.75
C LYS A 141 6.48 -9.38 3.40
N GLY A 142 6.92 -10.49 2.81
CA GLY A 142 8.09 -11.24 3.25
C GLY A 142 7.82 -12.16 4.44
N VAL A 143 6.57 -12.62 4.63
CA VAL A 143 6.23 -13.48 5.77
C VAL A 143 7.08 -14.75 5.84
N TYR A 144 7.41 -15.35 4.70
CA TYR A 144 8.24 -16.56 4.64
C TYR A 144 9.68 -16.28 5.09
N ASP A 145 10.27 -15.18 4.62
CA ASP A 145 11.63 -14.79 5.02
C ASP A 145 11.68 -14.41 6.49
N PHE A 146 10.63 -13.74 7.00
CA PHE A 146 10.53 -13.38 8.41
C PHE A 146 10.52 -14.62 9.32
N ILE A 147 9.68 -15.62 9.01
CA ILE A 147 9.62 -16.88 9.76
C ILE A 147 10.96 -17.62 9.69
N ARG A 148 11.53 -17.74 8.48
CA ARG A 148 12.82 -18.40 8.27
C ARG A 148 13.97 -17.71 9.02
N LEU A 149 13.95 -16.39 9.12
CA LEU A 149 14.94 -15.64 9.92
C LEU A 149 14.75 -15.87 11.41
N ALA A 150 13.51 -15.96 11.90
CA ALA A 150 13.22 -16.28 13.29
C ALA A 150 13.74 -17.68 13.67
N GLU A 151 13.46 -18.68 12.84
CA GLU A 151 13.95 -20.07 13.02
C GLU A 151 15.47 -20.16 13.07
N LYS A 152 16.16 -19.36 12.24
CA LYS A 152 17.63 -19.35 12.17
C LYS A 152 18.30 -18.58 13.31
N ASN A 153 17.56 -17.74 14.04
CA ASN A 153 18.11 -16.84 15.06
C ASN A 153 17.32 -16.93 16.37
N PRO A 154 17.36 -18.09 17.07
CA PRO A 154 16.56 -18.32 18.28
C PRO A 154 16.86 -17.38 19.45
N SER A 155 18.02 -16.72 19.45
CA SER A 155 18.41 -15.73 20.46
C SER A 155 17.78 -14.34 20.25
N ILE A 156 17.22 -14.07 19.08
CA ILE A 156 16.58 -12.80 18.74
C ILE A 156 15.07 -12.94 18.87
N LYS A 157 14.38 -11.87 19.32
CA LYS A 157 12.92 -11.86 19.40
C LYS A 157 12.29 -11.37 18.11
N PHE A 158 11.29 -12.10 17.59
CA PHE A 158 10.60 -11.73 16.36
C PHE A 158 9.12 -11.46 16.65
N LEU A 159 8.64 -10.29 16.25
CA LEU A 159 7.22 -9.93 16.42
C LEU A 159 6.63 -9.42 15.12
N TRP A 160 5.56 -10.08 14.68
CA TRP A 160 4.74 -9.62 13.56
C TRP A 160 3.42 -9.04 14.06
N ILE A 161 3.12 -7.79 13.72
CA ILE A 161 1.85 -7.12 14.04
C ILE A 161 1.07 -6.87 12.76
N GLY A 162 -0.07 -7.56 12.64
CA GLY A 162 -1.02 -7.38 11.55
C GLY A 162 -1.78 -8.67 11.26
N GLY A 163 -2.93 -8.54 10.58
CA GLY A 163 -3.79 -9.67 10.24
C GLY A 163 -3.59 -10.19 8.82
N PHE A 164 -4.28 -11.29 8.50
CA PHE A 164 -4.47 -11.69 7.11
C PHE A 164 -5.34 -10.66 6.37
N PRO A 165 -5.10 -10.43 5.06
CA PRO A 165 -6.09 -9.76 4.24
C PRO A 165 -7.37 -10.61 4.21
N TYR A 166 -8.55 -9.99 4.25
CA TYR A 166 -9.86 -10.64 4.31
C TYR A 166 -10.22 -11.55 3.09
N PHE A 167 -9.26 -11.86 2.21
CA PHE A 167 -9.48 -12.67 1.02
C PHE A 167 -9.00 -14.12 1.25
N ILE A 168 -9.95 -14.97 1.66
CA ILE A 168 -9.79 -16.43 1.84
C ILE A 168 -9.38 -17.12 0.52
N GLY A 169 -9.61 -16.48 -0.64
CA GLY A 169 -9.22 -16.97 -1.96
C GLY A 169 -7.76 -16.73 -2.36
N SER A 170 -6.89 -16.22 -1.49
CA SER A 170 -5.46 -16.11 -1.80
C SER A 170 -4.78 -17.48 -1.77
N SER A 171 -3.99 -17.80 -2.79
CA SER A 171 -3.35 -19.12 -3.01
C SER A 171 -2.54 -19.61 -1.80
N ASP A 172 -2.02 -18.68 -1.00
CA ASP A 172 -1.06 -18.94 0.04
C ASP A 172 -1.67 -18.92 1.45
N TYR A 173 -2.97 -18.61 1.59
CA TYR A 173 -3.62 -18.45 2.90
C TYR A 173 -3.46 -19.70 3.78
N LEU A 174 -3.83 -20.88 3.26
CA LEU A 174 -3.74 -22.13 4.01
C LEU A 174 -2.29 -22.49 4.36
N LYS A 175 -1.36 -22.24 3.43
CA LYS A 175 0.07 -22.50 3.62
C LYS A 175 0.62 -21.64 4.76
N ILE A 176 0.40 -20.32 4.71
CA ILE A 176 0.87 -19.41 5.76
C ILE A 176 0.18 -19.70 7.09
N LYS A 177 -1.13 -19.98 7.09
CA LYS A 177 -1.86 -20.35 8.31
C LYS A 177 -1.27 -21.59 8.97
N ASN A 178 -0.86 -22.59 8.18
CA ASN A 178 -0.21 -23.80 8.70
C ASN A 178 1.22 -23.53 9.19
N MET A 179 1.97 -22.62 8.55
CA MET A 179 3.29 -22.20 9.03
C MET A 179 3.20 -21.44 10.35
N ILE A 180 2.24 -20.53 10.51
CA ILE A 180 2.03 -19.76 11.74
C ILE A 180 1.79 -20.67 12.95
N LYS A 181 1.17 -21.84 12.77
CA LYS A 181 1.00 -22.82 13.84
C LYS A 181 2.30 -23.49 14.30
N LYS A 182 3.36 -23.37 13.50
CA LYS A 182 4.65 -24.03 13.70
C LYS A 182 5.79 -23.02 13.87
N VAL A 183 5.49 -21.74 14.04
CA VAL A 183 6.52 -20.71 14.25
C VAL A 183 7.25 -21.00 15.55
N PRO A 184 8.54 -20.67 15.63
CA PRO A 184 9.26 -20.79 16.88
C PRO A 184 8.70 -19.82 17.93
N GLU A 185 9.00 -20.07 19.20
CA GLU A 185 8.47 -19.27 20.31
C GLU A 185 9.09 -17.87 20.43
N ASN A 186 10.20 -17.60 19.73
CA ASN A 186 11.02 -16.39 19.88
C ASN A 186 10.55 -15.18 19.08
#